data_AF-A0A1M3H485-F1
#
_entry.id   AF-A0A1M3H485-F1
#
_cell.length_a   1.000
_cell.length_b   1.000
_cell.length_c   1.000
_cell.angle_alpha   90.00
_cell.angle_beta   90.00
_cell.angle_gamma   90.00
#
_symmetry.space_group_name_H-M   'P 1'
#
loop_
_entity.id
_entity.type
_entity.pdbx_description
1 polymer ?
#
loop_
_entity_poly.entity_id
_entity_poly.type
_entity_poly.pdbx_seq_one_letter_code
_entity_poly.pdbx_strand_id
1 'polypeptide(L)'
;MFFLRGTRTARIKKYLIHDRQCVHCNDFNLTVKIYKEYFHVWFIPIVASGVKSTKIECNSCGMSMRSDSLAKEYESKTRAPFYLYSGLIFAGLLILGAVGLSLGGSYQRSVYIANPQVGDVYLIKTDKPFKDSYHFSRVMRVNGDSIIAWDNKLNYLSLGGTPSKLDSGDHFSSDNELVYTKGLLRVMYDKDSIVTVFRGEGDGTGFNRVN
;
A
#
# COMPACT_ATOMS: atom_id res chain seq x y z
N MET A 1 -19.18 -23.92 6.53
CA MET A 1 -19.36 -22.68 5.73
C MET A 1 -18.36 -21.65 6.25
N PHE A 2 -17.27 -21.41 5.53
CA PHE A 2 -16.24 -20.45 5.94
C PHE A 2 -16.72 -19.04 5.59
N PHE A 3 -17.33 -18.36 6.56
CA PHE A 3 -17.68 -16.96 6.38
C PHE A 3 -16.41 -16.11 6.39
N LEU A 4 -16.04 -15.61 5.21
CA LEU A 4 -14.88 -14.73 5.00
C LEU A 4 -15.06 -13.37 5.67
N ARG A 5 -16.27 -13.03 6.11
CA ARG A 5 -16.57 -11.83 6.89
C ARG A 5 -17.58 -12.15 7.98
N GLY A 6 -17.49 -11.49 9.12
CA GLY A 6 -18.44 -11.67 10.20
C GLY A 6 -18.00 -11.07 11.52
N THR A 7 -18.77 -11.32 12.57
CA THR A 7 -18.41 -10.97 13.95
C THR A 7 -17.92 -12.21 14.69
N ARG A 8 -16.93 -12.01 15.56
CA ARG A 8 -16.41 -13.03 16.48
C ARG A 8 -16.18 -12.43 17.84
N THR A 9 -16.12 -13.27 18.86
CA THR A 9 -15.84 -12.84 20.22
C THR A 9 -14.44 -13.30 20.62
N ALA A 10 -13.61 -12.37 21.11
CA ALA A 10 -12.30 -12.67 21.68
C ALA A 10 -12.34 -12.49 23.20
N ARG A 11 -11.64 -13.35 23.93
CA ARG A 11 -11.33 -13.10 25.34
C ARG A 11 -10.23 -12.07 25.42
N ILE A 12 -10.54 -10.87 25.91
CA ILE A 12 -9.61 -9.74 25.95
C ILE A 12 -8.82 -9.66 27.27
N LYS A 13 -9.38 -10.19 28.36
CA LYS A 13 -8.70 -10.20 29.66
C LYS A 13 -9.23 -11.31 30.56
N LYS A 14 -8.38 -11.75 31.48
CA LYS A 14 -8.70 -12.67 32.58
C LYS A 14 -8.22 -12.03 33.88
N TYR A 15 -9.08 -12.02 34.89
CA TYR A 15 -8.78 -11.60 36.26
C TYR A 15 -8.97 -12.79 37.19
N LEU A 16 -8.12 -12.85 38.21
CA LEU A 16 -8.29 -13.74 39.36
C LEU A 16 -8.67 -12.87 40.55
N ILE A 17 -9.71 -13.28 41.26
CA ILE A 17 -10.36 -12.52 42.31
C ILE A 17 -10.38 -13.38 43.56
N HIS A 18 -10.07 -12.78 44.71
CA HIS A 18 -10.07 -13.43 46.03
C HIS A 18 -10.81 -12.62 47.10
N ASP A 19 -11.47 -11.52 46.73
CA ASP A 19 -12.18 -10.61 47.64
C ASP A 19 -13.69 -10.91 47.74
N ARG A 20 -14.17 -11.94 47.03
CA ARG A 20 -15.57 -12.37 46.97
C ARG A 20 -15.66 -13.88 47.10
N GLN A 21 -16.64 -14.35 47.86
CA GLN A 21 -16.94 -15.77 48.01
C GLN A 21 -17.82 -16.28 46.87
N CYS A 22 -17.59 -17.53 46.47
CA CYS A 22 -18.46 -18.27 45.60
C CYS A 22 -19.77 -18.60 46.33
N VAL A 23 -20.92 -18.26 45.73
CA VAL A 23 -22.26 -18.54 46.30
C VAL A 23 -22.54 -20.04 46.41
N HIS A 24 -21.80 -20.89 45.68
CA HIS A 24 -22.02 -22.35 45.67
C HIS A 24 -21.14 -23.13 46.64
N CYS A 25 -19.88 -22.72 46.85
CA CYS A 25 -18.91 -23.49 47.64
C CYS A 25 -18.17 -22.66 48.70
N ASN A 26 -18.47 -21.37 48.82
CA ASN A 26 -17.85 -20.41 49.74
C ASN A 26 -16.32 -20.23 49.59
N ASP A 27 -15.71 -20.82 48.56
CA ASP A 27 -14.32 -20.55 48.22
C ASP A 27 -14.17 -19.14 47.64
N PHE A 28 -13.01 -18.52 47.84
CA PHE A 28 -12.65 -17.21 47.32
C PHE A 28 -12.02 -17.27 45.93
N ASN A 29 -11.71 -18.45 45.39
CA ASN A 29 -10.99 -18.57 44.13
C ASN A 29 -11.90 -18.37 42.89
N LEU A 30 -12.10 -17.12 42.47
CA LEU A 30 -12.95 -16.76 41.34
C LEU A 30 -12.12 -16.28 40.13
N THR A 31 -12.54 -16.68 38.93
CA THR A 31 -12.01 -16.18 37.66
C THR A 31 -13.06 -15.32 36.97
N VAL A 32 -12.67 -14.11 36.54
CA VAL A 32 -13.48 -13.26 35.67
C VAL A 32 -12.84 -13.16 34.29
N LYS A 33 -13.55 -13.62 33.26
CA LYS A 33 -13.14 -13.58 31.86
C LYS A 33 -13.96 -12.52 31.15
N ILE A 34 -13.28 -11.56 30.54
CA ILE A 34 -13.92 -10.50 29.75
C ILE A 34 -13.73 -10.78 28.29
N TYR A 35 -14.82 -10.67 27.56
CA TYR A 35 -14.95 -10.92 26.15
C TYR A 35 -15.39 -9.65 25.44
N LYS A 36 -14.95 -9.51 24.18
CA LYS A 36 -15.31 -8.40 23.31
C LYS A 36 -15.53 -8.93 21.91
N GLU A 37 -16.62 -8.47 21.30
CA GLU A 37 -16.88 -8.75 19.91
C GLU A 37 -16.00 -7.90 19.00
N TYR A 38 -15.67 -8.44 17.85
CA TYR A 38 -14.97 -7.73 16.80
C TYR A 38 -15.48 -8.18 15.44
N PHE A 39 -15.47 -7.24 14.50
CA PHE A 39 -15.72 -7.53 13.11
C PHE A 39 -14.41 -7.97 12.45
N HIS A 40 -14.49 -9.00 11.62
CA HIS A 40 -13.35 -9.53 10.88
C HIS A 40 -13.66 -9.70 9.41
N VAL A 41 -12.60 -9.59 8.60
CA VAL A 41 -12.59 -9.93 7.18
C VAL A 41 -11.35 -10.82 6.96
N TRP A 42 -11.52 -11.97 6.33
CA TRP A 42 -10.49 -13.01 6.17
C TRP A 42 -9.78 -13.37 7.48
N PHE A 43 -10.54 -13.52 8.56
CA PHE A 43 -10.05 -13.77 9.94
C PHE A 43 -9.18 -12.65 10.55
N ILE A 44 -9.00 -11.52 9.85
CA ILE A 44 -8.28 -10.35 10.35
C ILE A 44 -9.27 -9.43 11.08
N PRO A 45 -9.07 -9.14 12.38
CA PRO A 45 -9.89 -8.16 13.11
C PRO A 45 -9.74 -6.75 12.52
N ILE A 46 -10.85 -6.15 12.09
CA ILE A 46 -10.89 -4.77 11.57
C ILE A 46 -11.18 -3.80 12.70
N VAL A 47 -12.22 -4.07 13.49
CA VAL A 47 -12.69 -3.15 14.53
C VAL A 47 -13.34 -3.92 15.67
N ALA A 48 -13.10 -3.49 16.90
CA ALA A 48 -13.85 -3.99 18.06
C ALA A 48 -15.29 -3.46 18.02
N SER A 49 -16.27 -4.36 18.08
CA SER A 49 -17.71 -4.06 17.97
C SER A 49 -18.47 -4.48 19.23
N GLY A 50 -19.76 -4.12 19.31
CA GLY A 50 -20.68 -4.60 20.36
C GLY A 50 -20.36 -4.12 21.78
N VAL A 51 -21.05 -4.69 22.77
CA VAL A 51 -20.77 -4.50 24.20
C VAL A 51 -19.73 -5.51 24.69
N LYS A 52 -19.11 -5.26 25.83
CA LYS A 52 -18.29 -6.29 26.49
C LYS A 52 -19.24 -7.31 27.11
N SER A 53 -18.77 -8.55 27.23
CA SER A 53 -19.48 -9.58 27.97
C SER A 53 -18.54 -10.24 28.98
N THR A 54 -19.10 -10.60 30.13
CA THR A 54 -18.32 -11.12 31.25
C THR A 54 -18.81 -12.52 31.63
N LYS A 55 -17.86 -13.43 31.86
CA LYS A 55 -18.13 -14.73 32.48
C LYS A 55 -17.36 -14.82 33.79
N ILE A 56 -18.08 -15.10 34.87
CA ILE A 56 -17.53 -15.30 36.21
C ILE A 56 -17.68 -16.78 36.53
N GLU A 57 -16.58 -17.44 36.89
CA GLU A 57 -16.54 -18.88 37.17
C GLU A 57 -15.69 -19.12 38.43
N CYS A 58 -16.14 -19.99 39.32
CA CYS A 58 -15.34 -20.45 40.44
C CYS A 58 -14.33 -21.49 39.97
N ASN A 59 -13.05 -21.33 40.34
CA ASN A 59 -12.01 -22.29 39.98
C ASN A 59 -12.08 -23.58 40.82
N SER A 60 -12.72 -23.54 41.98
CA SER A 60 -12.76 -24.68 42.91
C SER A 60 -13.93 -25.63 42.62
N CYS A 61 -15.14 -25.11 42.39
CA CYS A 61 -16.31 -25.93 42.07
C CYS A 61 -16.73 -25.88 40.59
N GLY A 62 -16.13 -25.01 39.77
CA GLY A 62 -16.44 -24.87 38.34
C GLY A 62 -17.76 -24.15 38.03
N MET A 63 -18.55 -23.78 39.03
CA MET A 63 -19.85 -23.15 38.83
C MET A 63 -19.72 -21.72 38.34
N SER A 64 -20.54 -21.35 37.35
CA SER A 64 -20.63 -19.98 36.84
C SER A 64 -21.51 -19.12 37.75
N MET A 65 -21.13 -17.86 37.93
CA MET A 65 -21.86 -16.89 38.73
C MET A 65 -22.34 -15.73 37.87
N ARG A 66 -23.49 -15.16 38.25
CA ARG A 66 -24.02 -13.92 37.65
C ARG A 66 -24.00 -12.82 38.70
N SER A 67 -23.28 -11.75 38.39
CA SER A 67 -23.24 -10.53 39.21
C SER A 67 -23.04 -9.33 38.30
N ASP A 68 -24.09 -8.54 38.11
CA ASP A 68 -24.06 -7.39 37.21
C ASP A 68 -23.15 -6.28 37.72
N SER A 69 -23.05 -6.11 39.04
CA SER A 69 -22.13 -5.15 39.66
C SER A 69 -20.67 -5.52 39.39
N LEU A 70 -20.32 -6.79 39.60
CA LEU A 70 -18.95 -7.29 39.33
C LEU A 70 -18.64 -7.25 37.83
N ALA A 71 -19.59 -7.63 36.97
CA ALA A 71 -19.43 -7.55 35.53
C ALA A 71 -19.13 -6.12 35.07
N LYS A 72 -19.97 -5.15 35.47
CA LYS A 72 -19.78 -3.73 35.11
C LYS A 72 -18.46 -3.17 35.62
N GLU A 73 -18.05 -3.54 36.85
CA GLU A 73 -16.79 -3.11 37.44
C GLU A 73 -15.60 -3.54 36.56
N TYR A 74 -15.48 -4.83 36.25
CA TYR A 74 -14.33 -5.33 35.48
C TYR A 74 -14.41 -4.94 34.00
N GLU A 75 -15.61 -4.83 33.43
CA GLU A 75 -15.80 -4.33 32.06
C GLU A 75 -15.32 -2.89 31.92
N SER A 76 -15.60 -2.01 32.88
CA SER A 76 -15.13 -0.62 32.88
C SER A 76 -13.61 -0.52 32.98
N LYS A 77 -12.99 -1.39 33.80
CA LYS A 77 -11.53 -1.46 33.98
C LYS A 77 -10.79 -2.02 32.75
N THR A 78 -11.46 -2.80 31.90
CA THR A 78 -10.82 -3.48 30.78
C THR A 78 -10.95 -2.69 29.48
N ARG A 79 -9.84 -2.32 28.84
CA ARG A 79 -9.87 -1.69 27.50
C ARG A 79 -9.84 -2.74 26.39
N ALA A 80 -10.40 -2.40 25.23
CA ALA A 80 -10.27 -3.23 24.04
C ALA A 80 -8.79 -3.24 23.60
N PRO A 81 -8.19 -4.41 23.35
CA PRO A 81 -6.78 -4.49 22.97
C PRO A 81 -6.58 -4.07 21.52
N PHE A 82 -5.41 -3.50 21.22
CA PHE A 82 -5.09 -2.91 19.91
C PHE A 82 -5.13 -3.92 18.75
N TYR A 83 -4.87 -5.20 19.00
CA TYR A 83 -4.88 -6.23 17.95
C TYR A 83 -6.27 -6.42 17.32
N LEU A 84 -7.36 -6.00 18.00
CA LEU A 84 -8.71 -6.01 17.42
C LEU A 84 -8.89 -4.97 16.28
N TYR A 85 -7.89 -4.11 16.07
CA TYR A 85 -7.85 -3.08 15.02
C TYR A 85 -6.76 -3.35 13.98
N SER A 86 -6.18 -4.56 13.96
CA SER A 86 -5.07 -4.93 13.07
C SER A 86 -5.35 -4.66 11.59
N GLY A 87 -6.57 -4.88 11.12
CA GLY A 87 -6.97 -4.64 9.74
C GLY A 87 -6.93 -3.16 9.35
N LEU A 88 -7.31 -2.26 10.27
CA LEU A 88 -7.22 -0.81 10.04
C LEU A 88 -5.76 -0.34 10.02
N ILE A 89 -4.93 -0.87 10.92
CA ILE A 89 -3.49 -0.58 10.95
C ILE A 89 -2.85 -1.02 9.64
N PHE A 90 -3.14 -2.24 9.19
CA PHE A 90 -2.63 -2.78 7.94
C PHE A 90 -3.10 -1.97 6.73
N ALA A 91 -4.38 -1.61 6.66
CA ALA A 91 -4.90 -0.75 5.60
C ALA A 91 -4.22 0.63 5.59
N GLY A 92 -4.03 1.23 6.77
CA GLY A 92 -3.31 2.50 6.90
C GLY A 92 -1.87 2.41 6.39
N LEU A 93 -1.14 1.34 6.73
CA LEU A 93 0.22 1.10 6.25
C LEU A 93 0.27 0.93 4.73
N LEU A 94 -0.70 0.22 4.14
CA LEU A 94 -0.79 0.08 2.68
C LEU A 94 -1.02 1.42 1.98
N ILE A 95 -1.93 2.24 2.51
CA ILE A 95 -2.20 3.58 1.96
C ILE A 95 -0.96 4.47 2.08
N LEU A 96 -0.31 4.50 3.24
CA LEU A 96 0.92 5.27 3.44
C LEU A 96 2.05 4.80 2.52
N GLY A 97 2.20 3.48 2.34
CA GLY A 97 3.17 2.91 1.41
C GLY A 97 2.90 3.31 -0.04
N ALA A 98 1.63 3.22 -0.48
CA ALA A 98 1.23 3.63 -1.82
C ALA A 98 1.51 5.12 -2.08
N VAL A 99 1.12 5.99 -1.14
CA VAL A 99 1.39 7.44 -1.23
C VAL A 99 2.90 7.70 -1.26
N GLY A 100 3.68 7.04 -0.41
CA GLY A 100 5.14 7.17 -0.38
C GLY A 100 5.79 6.79 -1.71
N LEU A 101 5.38 5.67 -2.32
CA LEU A 101 5.86 5.24 -3.64
C LEU A 101 5.47 6.23 -4.73
N SER A 102 4.24 6.75 -4.72
CA SER A 102 3.78 7.74 -5.71
C SER A 102 4.56 9.06 -5.63
N LEU A 103 4.83 9.56 -4.42
CA LEU A 103 5.59 10.80 -4.22
C LEU A 103 7.06 10.64 -4.61
N GLY A 104 7.70 9.52 -4.24
CA GLY A 104 9.09 9.24 -4.58
C GLY A 104 9.34 9.17 -6.09
N GLY A 105 8.47 8.48 -6.83
CA GLY A 105 8.56 8.41 -8.28
C GLY A 105 8.32 9.75 -8.98
N SER A 106 7.44 10.61 -8.45
CA SER A 106 7.25 11.98 -8.98
C SER A 106 8.50 12.86 -8.76
N TYR A 107 9.11 12.78 -7.58
CA TYR A 107 10.31 13.55 -7.27
C TYR A 107 11.50 13.18 -8.16
N GLN A 108 11.77 11.88 -8.36
CA GLN A 108 12.85 11.45 -9.23
C GLN A 108 12.65 11.92 -10.68
N ARG A 109 11.42 11.82 -11.19
CA ARG A 109 11.07 12.28 -12.55
C ARG A 109 11.30 13.79 -12.71
N SER A 110 10.85 14.61 -11.75
CA SER A 110 11.05 16.06 -11.84
C SER A 110 12.53 16.46 -11.76
N VAL A 111 13.33 15.77 -10.96
CA VAL A 111 14.79 15.99 -10.87
C VAL A 111 15.48 15.65 -12.19
N TYR A 112 15.12 14.54 -12.84
CA TYR A 112 15.72 14.13 -14.11
C TYR A 112 15.33 15.07 -15.26
N ILE A 113 14.08 15.57 -15.26
CA ILE A 113 13.61 16.53 -16.28
C ILE A 113 14.22 17.91 -16.07
N ALA A 114 14.45 18.33 -14.82
CA ALA A 114 15.15 19.57 -14.52
C ALA A 114 16.63 19.53 -14.92
N ASN A 115 17.26 18.35 -14.88
CA ASN A 115 18.68 18.12 -15.16
C ASN A 115 18.88 16.95 -16.13
N PRO A 116 18.54 17.12 -17.42
CA PRO A 116 18.66 16.06 -18.43
C PRO A 116 20.13 15.69 -18.67
N GLN A 117 20.40 14.40 -18.84
CA GLN A 117 21.74 13.84 -19.04
C GLN A 117 21.77 12.95 -20.28
N VAL A 118 22.95 12.82 -20.88
CA VAL A 118 23.17 11.85 -21.97
C VAL A 118 22.90 10.45 -21.45
N GLY A 119 22.10 9.68 -22.19
CA GLY A 119 21.65 8.34 -21.82
C GLY A 119 20.32 8.29 -21.09
N ASP A 120 19.72 9.42 -20.70
CA ASP A 120 18.33 9.43 -20.22
C ASP A 120 17.39 8.89 -21.29
N VAL A 121 16.39 8.11 -20.90
CA VAL A 121 15.33 7.65 -21.79
C VAL A 121 13.98 8.13 -21.27
N TYR A 122 13.28 8.89 -22.10
CA TYR A 122 11.94 9.38 -21.83
C TYR A 122 10.90 8.42 -22.40
N LEU A 123 9.95 8.00 -21.58
CA LEU A 123 8.73 7.36 -22.06
C LEU A 123 7.70 8.44 -22.35
N ILE A 124 7.41 8.67 -23.63
CA ILE A 124 6.52 9.72 -24.07
C ILE A 124 5.19 9.10 -24.48
N LYS A 125 4.10 9.61 -23.91
CA LYS A 125 2.73 9.29 -24.28
C LYS A 125 2.30 10.18 -25.45
N THR A 126 1.73 9.56 -26.47
CA THR A 126 1.09 10.22 -27.59
C THR A 126 -0.40 9.93 -27.53
N ASP A 127 -1.19 11.00 -27.37
CA ASP A 127 -2.64 10.92 -27.35
C ASP A 127 -3.16 10.57 -28.75
N LYS A 128 -3.70 9.36 -28.89
CA LYS A 128 -4.44 8.92 -30.09
C LYS A 128 -5.89 8.65 -29.72
N PRO A 129 -6.84 8.91 -30.63
CA PRO A 129 -8.28 8.89 -30.34
C PRO A 129 -8.84 7.55 -29.83
N PHE A 130 -8.12 6.44 -29.99
CA PHE A 130 -8.63 5.10 -29.65
C PHE A 130 -7.85 4.40 -28.52
N LYS A 131 -6.54 4.63 -28.40
CA LYS A 131 -5.68 4.07 -27.35
C LYS A 131 -4.44 4.91 -27.16
N ASP A 132 -4.00 5.03 -25.92
CA ASP A 132 -2.69 5.60 -25.60
C ASP A 132 -1.59 4.80 -26.29
N SER A 133 -0.77 5.49 -27.07
CA SER A 133 0.46 4.95 -27.64
C SER A 133 1.66 5.61 -27.00
N TYR A 134 2.73 4.84 -26.86
CA TYR A 134 3.95 5.26 -26.19
C TYR A 134 5.14 5.00 -27.10
N HIS A 135 6.15 5.85 -26.99
CA HIS A 135 7.45 5.63 -27.59
C HIS A 135 8.53 6.05 -26.59
N PHE A 136 9.74 5.56 -26.81
CA PHE A 136 10.91 5.88 -26.02
C PHE A 136 11.78 6.87 -26.81
N SER A 137 12.26 7.91 -26.13
CA SER A 137 13.19 8.88 -26.69
C SER A 137 14.45 8.93 -25.84
N ARG A 138 15.61 8.59 -26.42
CA ARG A 138 16.89 8.55 -25.70
C ARG A 138 17.70 9.81 -25.96
N VAL A 139 18.13 10.47 -24.88
CA VAL A 139 19.00 11.64 -24.95
C VAL A 139 20.39 11.23 -25.40
N MET A 140 20.82 11.78 -26.54
CA MET A 140 22.13 11.52 -27.12
C MET A 140 23.12 12.64 -26.82
N ARG A 141 22.64 13.90 -26.81
CA ARG A 141 23.47 15.08 -26.57
C ARG A 141 22.69 16.15 -25.81
N VAL A 142 23.37 16.88 -24.94
CA VAL A 142 22.83 18.04 -24.23
C VAL A 142 23.78 19.22 -24.43
N ASN A 143 23.34 20.24 -25.16
CA ASN A 143 24.11 21.44 -25.50
C ASN A 143 23.40 22.68 -24.93
N GLY A 144 23.79 23.11 -23.74
CA GLY A 144 23.17 24.26 -23.08
C GLY A 144 21.70 23.99 -22.77
N ASP A 145 20.80 24.67 -23.49
CA ASP A 145 19.34 24.49 -23.37
C ASP A 145 18.78 23.43 -24.34
N SER A 146 19.53 23.09 -25.39
CA SER A 146 19.11 22.14 -26.42
C SER A 146 19.47 20.71 -26.05
N ILE A 147 18.52 19.81 -26.28
CA ILE A 147 18.62 18.38 -25.98
C ILE A 147 18.31 17.64 -27.27
N ILE A 148 19.27 16.86 -27.74
CA ILE A 148 19.14 16.07 -28.95
C ILE A 148 18.89 14.64 -28.52
N ALA A 149 17.77 14.08 -28.96
CA ALA A 149 17.34 12.74 -28.62
C ALA A 149 17.00 11.94 -29.88
N TRP A 150 17.11 10.62 -29.78
CA TRP A 150 16.71 9.70 -30.84
C TRP A 150 15.51 8.89 -30.37
N ASP A 151 14.48 8.83 -31.20
CA ASP A 151 13.32 8.00 -30.94
C ASP A 151 13.59 6.55 -31.33
N ASN A 152 12.91 5.64 -30.64
CA ASN A 152 12.86 4.25 -31.03
C ASN A 152 11.95 4.05 -32.27
N LYS A 153 12.08 2.93 -32.96
CA LYS A 153 11.33 2.69 -34.21
C LYS A 153 9.87 2.30 -33.99
N LEU A 154 9.58 1.62 -32.88
CA LEU A 154 8.25 1.07 -32.64
C LEU A 154 7.38 2.00 -31.79
N ASN A 155 6.05 1.89 -31.96
CA ASN A 155 5.10 2.48 -31.03
C ASN A 155 4.49 1.36 -30.19
N TYR A 156 4.46 1.56 -28.88
CA TYR A 156 3.92 0.62 -27.92
C TYR A 156 2.48 1.02 -27.57
N LEU A 157 1.54 0.10 -27.70
CA LEU A 157 0.16 0.30 -27.25
C LEU A 157 0.03 -0.11 -25.79
N SER A 158 -0.67 0.68 -24.98
CA SER A 158 -1.05 0.24 -23.64
C SER A 158 -2.25 -0.71 -23.69
N LEU A 159 -2.06 -1.91 -23.13
CA LEU A 159 -3.11 -2.91 -22.90
C LEU A 159 -3.38 -3.10 -21.40
N GLY A 160 -3.10 -2.08 -20.58
CA GLY A 160 -3.26 -2.13 -19.11
C GLY A 160 -1.98 -1.83 -18.32
N GLY A 161 -0.95 -1.27 -18.96
CA GLY A 161 0.30 -0.89 -18.31
C GLY A 161 1.17 -0.01 -19.21
N THR A 162 2.22 0.57 -18.63
CA THR A 162 3.23 1.36 -19.34
C THR A 162 4.41 0.47 -19.72
N PRO A 163 4.95 0.57 -20.95
CA PRO A 163 6.11 -0.21 -21.33
C PRO A 163 7.34 0.24 -20.53
N SER A 164 8.10 -0.72 -20.02
CA SER A 164 9.28 -0.48 -19.18
C SER A 164 10.60 -0.87 -19.84
N LYS A 165 10.55 -1.42 -21.06
CA LYS A 165 11.71 -1.86 -21.85
C LYS A 165 11.40 -1.83 -23.33
N LEU A 166 12.44 -1.78 -24.16
CA LEU A 166 12.32 -1.98 -25.59
C LEU A 166 12.05 -3.45 -25.93
N ASP A 167 11.32 -3.68 -27.01
CA ASP A 167 11.24 -4.99 -27.63
C ASP A 167 12.62 -5.47 -28.09
N SER A 168 12.81 -6.79 -28.16
CA SER A 168 14.03 -7.42 -28.63
C SER A 168 14.56 -6.90 -29.98
N GLY A 169 13.65 -6.54 -30.92
CA GLY A 169 14.02 -6.02 -32.24
C GLY A 169 14.10 -4.50 -32.34
N ASP A 170 13.74 -3.77 -31.29
CA ASP A 170 13.66 -2.31 -31.30
C ASP A 170 14.98 -1.66 -30.85
N HIS A 171 15.22 -0.45 -31.35
CA HIS A 171 16.43 0.32 -31.12
C HIS A 171 16.16 1.80 -31.36
N PHE A 172 16.98 2.66 -30.75
CA PHE A 172 17.00 4.08 -31.08
C PHE A 172 17.76 4.31 -32.38
N SER A 173 17.24 5.17 -33.25
CA SER A 173 17.83 5.38 -34.58
C SER A 173 18.18 6.85 -34.80
N SER A 174 19.37 7.10 -35.35
CA SER A 174 19.78 8.46 -35.73
C SER A 174 18.91 9.10 -36.82
N ASP A 175 18.19 8.29 -37.59
CA ASP A 175 17.28 8.75 -38.64
C ASP A 175 16.06 9.51 -38.07
N ASN A 176 15.73 9.27 -36.79
CA ASN A 176 14.62 9.89 -36.07
C ASN A 176 15.15 10.82 -34.96
N GLU A 177 15.97 11.79 -35.35
CA GLU A 177 16.50 12.79 -34.42
C GLU A 177 15.45 13.87 -34.09
N LEU A 178 15.23 14.09 -32.79
CA LEU A 178 14.39 15.14 -32.26
C LEU A 178 15.22 16.11 -31.41
N VAL A 179 14.83 17.39 -31.48
CA VAL A 179 15.44 18.45 -30.68
C VAL A 179 14.41 18.99 -29.71
N TYR A 180 14.69 18.85 -28.42
CA TYR A 180 13.92 19.44 -27.33
C TYR A 180 14.69 20.61 -26.69
N THR A 181 13.96 21.48 -26.01
CA THR A 181 14.54 22.42 -25.04
C THR A 181 14.22 21.96 -23.62
N LYS A 182 15.01 22.38 -22.63
CA LYS A 182 14.69 22.08 -21.22
C LYS A 182 13.34 22.64 -20.81
N GLY A 183 12.98 23.82 -21.33
CA GLY A 183 11.66 24.41 -21.14
C GLY A 183 10.55 23.53 -21.72
N LEU A 184 10.74 22.97 -22.91
CA LEU A 184 9.77 22.07 -23.53
C LEU A 184 9.60 20.77 -22.74
N LEU A 185 10.68 20.15 -22.26
CA LEU A 185 10.57 18.94 -21.43
C LEU A 185 9.77 19.19 -20.16
N ARG A 186 9.91 20.36 -19.53
CA ARG A 186 9.08 20.74 -18.37
C ARG A 186 7.61 20.87 -18.76
N VAL A 187 7.30 21.54 -19.87
CA VAL A 187 5.91 21.64 -20.36
C VAL A 187 5.33 20.26 -20.68
N MET A 188 6.11 19.36 -21.28
CA MET A 188 5.68 17.98 -21.56
C MET A 188 5.48 17.16 -20.28
N TYR A 189 6.28 17.41 -19.24
CA TYR A 189 6.07 16.82 -17.93
C TYR A 189 4.80 17.32 -17.26
N ASP A 190 4.59 18.63 -17.23
CA ASP A 190 3.43 19.27 -16.60
C ASP A 190 2.11 18.89 -17.29
N LYS A 191 2.18 18.48 -18.57
CA LYS A 191 1.05 17.96 -19.36
C LYS A 191 0.91 16.44 -19.31
N ASP A 192 1.63 15.74 -18.44
CA ASP A 192 1.66 14.27 -18.34
C ASP A 192 2.02 13.55 -19.65
N SER A 193 2.70 14.24 -20.58
CA SER A 193 3.18 13.65 -21.84
C SER A 193 4.46 12.84 -21.61
N ILE A 194 5.33 13.26 -20.68
CA ILE A 194 6.45 12.43 -20.21
C ILE A 194 5.98 11.63 -19.00
N VAL A 195 5.80 10.34 -19.22
CA VAL A 195 5.23 9.43 -18.22
C VAL A 195 6.29 9.02 -17.20
N THR A 196 7.48 8.69 -17.71
CA THR A 196 8.62 8.31 -16.88
C THR A 196 9.95 8.65 -17.53
N VAL A 197 10.98 8.74 -16.71
CA VAL A 197 12.36 8.98 -17.14
C VAL A 197 13.25 7.88 -16.54
N PHE A 198 13.94 7.16 -17.40
CA PHE A 198 14.88 6.12 -17.04
C PHE A 198 16.31 6.68 -17.12
N ARG A 199 17.10 6.48 -16.06
CA ARG A 199 18.50 6.91 -15.99
C ARG A 199 19.35 5.81 -15.38
N GLY A 200 20.41 5.40 -16.09
CA GLY A 200 21.34 4.37 -15.60
C GLY A 200 20.78 2.95 -15.63
N GLU A 201 19.75 2.69 -16.43
CA GLU A 201 19.19 1.34 -16.60
C GLU A 201 20.14 0.41 -17.36
N GLY A 202 20.21 -0.85 -16.94
CA GLY A 202 21.14 -1.86 -17.49
C GLY A 202 20.64 -2.56 -18.77
N ASP A 203 21.45 -3.51 -19.26
CA ASP A 203 21.27 -4.21 -20.55
C ASP A 203 19.93 -4.94 -20.73
N GLY A 204 19.27 -5.30 -19.62
CA GLY A 204 17.96 -5.98 -19.64
C GLY A 204 16.80 -5.14 -20.18
N THR A 205 16.95 -3.81 -20.27
CA THR A 205 15.92 -2.89 -20.80
C THR A 205 15.98 -2.71 -22.31
N GLY A 206 17.12 -3.05 -22.94
CA GLY A 206 17.38 -2.75 -24.35
C GLY A 206 17.73 -1.28 -24.62
N PHE A 207 17.77 -0.40 -23.60
CA PHE A 207 18.00 1.04 -23.81
C PHE A 207 19.40 1.41 -24.32
N ASN A 208 20.31 0.44 -24.36
CA ASN A 208 21.65 0.61 -24.94
C ASN A 208 21.70 0.34 -26.46
N ARG A 209 20.61 -0.15 -27.06
CA ARG A 209 20.55 -0.49 -28.49
C ARG A 209 20.34 0.77 -29.33
N VAL A 210 21.38 1.16 -30.04
CA VAL A 210 21.38 2.29 -30.99
C VAL A 210 21.84 1.81 -32.36
N ASN A 211 21.31 2.40 -33.43
CA ASN A 211 21.69 2.15 -34.82
C ASN A 211 21.81 3.46 -35.60
#